data_AF-A0A0N5AFK6-F1
#
_entry.id   AF-A0A0N5AFK6-F1
#
_cell.length_a   1.000
_cell.length_b   1.000
_cell.length_c   1.000
_cell.angle_alpha   90.00
_cell.angle_beta   90.00
_cell.angle_gamma   90.00
#
_symmetry.space_group_name_H-M   'P 1'
#
loop_
_entity.id
_entity.type
_entity.pdbx_description
1 polymer ?
#
loop_
_entity_poly.entity_id
_entity_poly.type
_entity_poly.pdbx_seq_one_letter_code
_entity_poly.pdbx_strand_id
1 'polypeptide(L)'
;MVGIQMMALNFQNIGLEMLMNTTLFDENGQCGYVLKPQALRDPAANINIFGETFHTMVLANRVEIRVISGQLISTLFVNKTSITTYVQVDFYGLPLEQMKDRYKTKTVANNGINPIYGSVKEPPFVFEKIRFPERSFLHIRLMTDRHEQVGHRLLPIHLLTNGYRHIILRNSLNKLAGPASIFVQIKVTYYTQASHKGT
;
A
#
# COMPACT_ATOMS: atom_id res chain seq x y z
N MET A 1 -16.26 -1.83 0.15
CA MET A 1 -16.34 -2.08 1.60
C MET A 1 -17.74 -2.46 2.08
N VAL A 2 -18.82 -1.97 1.46
CA VAL A 2 -20.23 -2.35 1.78
C VAL A 2 -20.69 -3.72 1.25
N GLY A 3 -19.78 -4.58 0.75
CA GLY A 3 -20.15 -5.89 0.23
C GLY A 3 -20.80 -5.94 -1.16
N ILE A 4 -20.77 -4.86 -1.94
CA ILE A 4 -21.16 -4.90 -3.37
C ILE A 4 -20.30 -5.92 -4.13
N GLN A 5 -20.94 -6.80 -4.89
CA GLN A 5 -20.30 -7.85 -5.70
C GLN A 5 -19.94 -7.37 -7.11
N MET A 6 -20.81 -6.55 -7.70
CA MET A 6 -20.67 -6.07 -9.07
C MET A 6 -20.49 -4.55 -9.05
N MET A 7 -19.25 -4.10 -9.12
CA MET A 7 -18.89 -2.69 -9.23
C MET A 7 -18.28 -2.46 -10.60
N ALA A 8 -19.08 -1.93 -11.52
CA ALA A 8 -18.61 -1.64 -12.87
C ALA A 8 -17.66 -0.44 -12.85
N LEU A 9 -16.52 -0.56 -13.53
CA LEU A 9 -15.54 0.49 -13.72
C LEU A 9 -15.24 0.64 -15.22
N ASN A 10 -14.82 1.83 -15.62
CA ASN A 10 -14.43 2.11 -17.00
C ASN A 10 -13.00 1.62 -17.24
N PHE A 11 -12.84 0.45 -17.88
CA PHE A 11 -11.52 -0.14 -18.21
C PHE A 11 -10.64 0.74 -19.10
N GLN A 12 -11.22 1.70 -19.80
CA GLN A 12 -10.51 2.68 -20.63
C GLN A 12 -9.75 3.72 -19.79
N ASN A 13 -10.17 3.95 -18.53
CA ASN A 13 -9.54 4.91 -17.64
C ASN A 13 -8.67 4.20 -16.59
N ILE A 14 -7.35 4.27 -16.76
CA ILE A 14 -6.38 3.64 -15.85
C ILE A 14 -6.07 4.60 -14.71
N GLY A 15 -7.10 4.88 -13.92
CA GLY A 15 -7.02 5.61 -12.67
C GLY A 15 -6.67 4.72 -11.48
N LEU A 16 -6.61 5.32 -10.30
CA LEU A 16 -6.37 4.62 -9.04
C LEU A 16 -7.41 3.51 -8.78
N GLU A 17 -8.66 3.76 -9.15
CA GLU A 17 -9.77 2.82 -9.02
C GLU A 17 -9.52 1.55 -9.83
N MET A 18 -9.05 1.71 -11.07
CA MET A 18 -8.70 0.59 -11.94
C MET A 18 -7.45 -0.14 -11.45
N LEU A 19 -6.47 0.58 -10.89
CA LEU A 19 -5.29 -0.02 -10.26
C LEU A 19 -5.67 -0.89 -9.06
N MET A 20 -6.56 -0.41 -8.18
CA MET A 20 -7.11 -1.18 -7.06
C MET A 20 -7.88 -2.41 -7.57
N ASN A 21 -8.72 -2.23 -8.58
CA ASN A 21 -9.49 -3.31 -9.19
C ASN A 21 -8.58 -4.41 -9.75
N THR A 22 -7.58 -4.03 -10.54
CA THR A 22 -6.62 -4.98 -11.13
C THR A 22 -5.82 -5.67 -10.05
N THR A 23 -5.39 -4.95 -9.01
CA THR A 23 -4.62 -5.54 -7.89
C THR A 23 -5.46 -6.51 -7.07
N LEU A 24 -6.75 -6.23 -6.85
CA LEU A 24 -7.66 -7.13 -6.15
C LEU A 24 -7.88 -8.41 -6.97
N PHE A 25 -8.12 -8.29 -8.27
CA PHE A 25 -8.37 -9.42 -9.16
C PHE A 25 -7.10 -10.12 -9.67
N ASP A 26 -5.90 -9.61 -9.33
CA ASP A 26 -4.64 -10.35 -9.46
C ASP A 26 -4.61 -11.54 -8.48
N GLU A 27 -5.46 -11.53 -7.43
CA GLU A 27 -5.60 -12.63 -6.49
C GLU A 27 -6.37 -13.83 -7.07
N ASN A 28 -6.34 -14.95 -6.35
CA ASN A 28 -7.10 -16.16 -6.67
C ASN A 28 -6.86 -16.66 -8.12
N GLY A 29 -5.62 -16.55 -8.60
CA GLY A 29 -5.23 -17.02 -9.93
C GLY A 29 -5.87 -16.25 -11.08
N GLN A 30 -6.21 -14.96 -10.88
CA GLN A 30 -6.75 -14.09 -11.92
C GLN A 30 -8.09 -14.56 -12.53
N CYS A 31 -8.87 -15.34 -11.77
CA CYS A 31 -10.15 -15.87 -12.26
C CYS A 31 -11.28 -14.83 -12.32
N GLY A 32 -11.05 -13.59 -11.87
CA GLY A 32 -12.06 -12.53 -11.81
C GLY A 32 -13.00 -12.62 -10.61
N TYR A 33 -12.75 -13.54 -9.66
CA TYR A 33 -13.54 -13.68 -8.44
C TYR A 33 -12.66 -13.73 -7.20
N VAL A 34 -13.00 -12.91 -6.20
CA VAL A 34 -12.31 -12.88 -4.89
C VAL A 34 -13.33 -13.06 -3.78
N LEU A 35 -13.08 -14.05 -2.91
CA LEU A 35 -13.97 -14.34 -1.79
C LEU A 35 -14.10 -13.12 -0.86
N LYS A 36 -15.31 -12.85 -0.39
CA LYS A 36 -15.55 -11.81 0.62
C LYS A 36 -14.97 -12.23 1.98
N PRO A 37 -14.43 -11.28 2.77
CA PRO A 37 -14.03 -11.58 4.14
C PRO A 37 -15.21 -12.09 4.94
N GLN A 38 -14.94 -12.91 5.96
CA GLN A 38 -15.97 -13.62 6.72
C GLN A 38 -17.05 -12.68 7.27
N ALA A 39 -16.65 -11.51 7.75
CA ALA A 39 -17.57 -10.54 8.31
C ALA A 39 -18.60 -10.00 7.27
N LEU A 40 -18.29 -10.03 5.96
CA LEU A 40 -19.25 -9.65 4.89
C LEU A 40 -20.03 -10.85 4.32
N ARG A 41 -19.81 -12.05 4.85
CA ARG A 41 -20.53 -13.27 4.49
C ARG A 41 -21.52 -13.72 5.58
N ASP A 42 -21.34 -13.24 6.80
CA ASP A 42 -22.21 -13.55 7.93
C ASP A 42 -23.43 -12.60 7.95
N PRO A 43 -24.67 -13.11 7.82
CA PRO A 43 -25.88 -12.31 7.89
C PRO A 43 -26.11 -11.64 9.26
N ALA A 44 -25.55 -12.20 10.34
CA ALA A 44 -25.64 -11.63 11.68
C ALA A 44 -24.65 -10.48 11.91
N ALA A 45 -23.66 -10.32 11.05
CA ALA A 45 -22.63 -9.30 11.22
C ALA A 45 -23.16 -7.91 10.84
N ASN A 46 -23.20 -7.00 11.81
CA ASN A 46 -23.53 -5.59 11.58
C ASN A 46 -22.25 -4.76 11.51
N ILE A 47 -21.68 -4.63 10.31
CA ILE A 47 -20.44 -3.87 10.11
C ILE A 47 -20.78 -2.41 9.78
N ASN A 48 -20.48 -1.51 10.71
CA ASN A 48 -20.46 -0.09 10.43
C ASN A 48 -19.12 0.34 9.83
N ILE A 49 -19.07 0.47 8.50
CA ILE A 49 -17.87 0.90 7.76
C ILE A 49 -17.51 2.38 7.98
N PHE A 50 -18.45 3.19 8.46
CA PHE A 50 -18.27 4.62 8.77
C PHE A 50 -18.08 4.89 10.27
N GLY A 51 -18.31 3.90 11.12
CA GLY A 51 -18.09 4.01 12.56
C GLY A 51 -16.68 3.61 12.96
N GLU A 52 -16.33 3.85 14.22
CA GLU A 52 -15.04 3.48 14.80
C GLU A 52 -15.06 2.12 15.52
N THR A 53 -16.25 1.53 15.68
CA THR A 53 -16.45 0.27 16.41
C THR A 53 -15.80 -0.92 15.71
N PHE A 54 -15.27 -1.83 16.52
CA PHE A 54 -14.77 -3.12 16.08
C PHE A 54 -15.92 -4.12 16.08
N HIS A 55 -16.05 -4.88 15.00
CA HIS A 55 -16.87 -6.08 15.02
C HIS A 55 -16.05 -7.20 15.66
N THR A 56 -16.63 -7.98 16.57
CA THR A 56 -15.95 -9.04 17.34
C THR A 56 -15.22 -10.06 16.45
N MET A 57 -15.69 -10.25 15.22
CA MET A 57 -15.10 -11.18 14.24
C MET A 57 -13.92 -10.62 13.43
N VAL A 58 -13.52 -9.38 13.67
CA VAL A 58 -12.52 -8.68 12.85
C VAL A 58 -11.26 -8.41 13.67
N LEU A 59 -10.19 -9.14 13.37
CA LEU A 59 -8.86 -8.86 13.90
C LEU A 59 -8.25 -7.69 13.15
N ALA A 60 -8.20 -6.53 13.79
CA ALA A 60 -7.56 -5.37 13.19
C ALA A 60 -6.03 -5.56 13.15
N ASN A 61 -5.41 -5.14 12.04
CA ASN A 61 -3.98 -5.17 11.87
C ASN A 61 -3.36 -3.80 12.17
N ARG A 62 -2.11 -3.84 12.61
CA ARG A 62 -1.18 -2.71 12.66
C ARG A 62 -0.04 -3.00 11.71
N VAL A 63 0.25 -2.06 10.81
CA VAL A 63 1.33 -2.19 9.83
C VAL A 63 2.35 -1.09 10.05
N GLU A 64 3.61 -1.50 10.21
CA GLU A 64 4.77 -0.62 10.13
C GLU A 64 5.51 -0.87 8.82
N ILE A 65 5.89 0.20 8.12
CA ILE A 65 6.76 0.11 6.95
C ILE A 65 7.91 1.11 7.08
N ARG A 66 9.14 0.62 6.91
CA ARG A 66 10.35 1.45 6.79
C ARG A 66 10.80 1.42 5.35
N VAL A 67 10.85 2.58 4.71
CA VAL A 67 11.43 2.72 3.37
C VAL A 67 12.91 3.01 3.54
N ILE A 68 13.76 2.13 3.00
CA ILE A 68 15.21 2.18 3.25
C ILE A 68 15.92 2.77 2.02
N SER A 69 15.76 2.13 0.86
CA SER A 69 16.47 2.53 -0.35
C SER A 69 15.70 2.18 -1.62
N GLY A 70 16.14 2.71 -2.76
CA GLY A 70 15.74 2.26 -4.09
C GLY A 70 16.90 1.58 -4.83
N GLN A 71 16.57 0.84 -5.88
CA GLN A 71 17.54 0.22 -6.79
C GLN A 71 17.11 0.43 -8.24
N LEU A 72 18.06 0.80 -9.09
CA LEU A 72 17.89 0.95 -10.54
C LEU A 72 16.72 1.86 -10.93
N ILE A 73 16.49 2.90 -10.13
CA ILE A 73 15.42 3.89 -10.31
C ILE A 73 15.55 4.62 -11.65
N SER A 74 16.76 4.84 -12.14
CA SER A 74 17.05 5.46 -13.44
C SER A 74 16.42 4.73 -14.62
N THR A 75 16.15 3.43 -14.51
CA THR A 75 15.47 2.66 -15.56
C THR A 75 14.01 3.09 -15.78
N LEU A 76 13.42 3.82 -14.84
CA LEU A 76 12.08 4.41 -14.96
C LEU A 76 12.08 5.75 -15.73
N PHE A 77 13.26 6.31 -16.02
CA PHE A 77 13.40 7.61 -16.65
C PHE A 77 14.02 7.45 -18.04
N VAL A 78 13.49 8.21 -19.00
CA VAL A 78 14.09 8.31 -20.34
C VAL A 78 14.90 9.61 -20.40
N ASN A 79 16.19 9.50 -20.73
CA ASN A 79 17.08 10.64 -21.02
C ASN A 79 17.19 11.71 -19.90
N LYS A 80 17.14 11.32 -18.62
CA LYS A 80 17.42 12.24 -17.50
C LYS A 80 18.77 11.94 -16.86
N THR A 81 19.62 12.97 -16.80
CA THR A 81 20.96 12.93 -16.18
C THR A 81 20.90 13.17 -14.67
N SER A 82 19.94 13.99 -14.22
CA SER A 82 19.68 14.28 -12.81
C SER A 82 18.35 13.64 -12.40
N ILE A 83 18.41 12.71 -11.44
CA ILE A 83 17.24 12.01 -10.90
C ILE A 83 17.15 12.32 -9.40
N THR A 84 16.17 13.14 -9.05
CA THR A 84 15.85 13.51 -7.68
C THR A 84 14.50 12.91 -7.31
N THR A 85 14.45 12.09 -6.26
CA THR A 85 13.24 11.32 -5.92
C THR A 85 13.00 11.23 -4.42
N TYR A 86 11.74 10.95 -4.04
CA TYR A 86 11.34 10.51 -2.71
C TYR A 86 10.26 9.43 -2.84
N VAL A 87 10.02 8.69 -1.76
CA VAL A 87 8.97 7.68 -1.70
C VAL A 87 7.83 8.18 -0.84
N GLN A 88 6.62 7.99 -1.34
CA GLN A 88 5.38 8.25 -0.63
C GLN A 88 4.65 6.94 -0.39
N VAL A 89 4.03 6.79 0.79
CA VAL A 89 3.24 5.61 1.14
C VAL A 89 1.86 6.04 1.61
N ASP A 90 0.85 5.71 0.83
CA ASP A 90 -0.55 5.96 1.19
C ASP A 90 -1.25 4.66 1.58
N PHE A 91 -2.28 4.80 2.40
CA PHE A 91 -3.15 3.71 2.79
C PHE A 91 -4.57 3.97 2.31
N TYR A 92 -5.12 2.96 1.65
CA TYR A 92 -6.50 2.94 1.18
C TYR A 92 -7.24 1.80 1.89
N GLY A 93 -8.23 2.17 2.69
CA GLY A 93 -9.06 1.26 3.46
C GLY A 93 -10.39 1.92 3.76
N LEU A 94 -10.97 1.60 4.91
CA LEU A 94 -12.22 2.21 5.36
C LEU A 94 -12.13 3.75 5.37
N PRO A 95 -13.23 4.49 5.13
CA PRO A 95 -13.19 5.95 4.98
C PRO A 95 -12.45 6.69 6.09
N LEU A 96 -12.68 6.30 7.36
CA LEU A 96 -12.01 6.91 8.52
C LEU A 96 -10.55 6.49 8.70
N GLU A 97 -10.11 5.43 8.01
CA GLU A 97 -8.77 4.88 8.12
C GLU A 97 -7.87 5.33 6.98
N GLN A 98 -8.42 5.93 5.91
CA GLN A 98 -7.63 6.38 4.77
C GLN A 98 -6.57 7.40 5.21
N MET A 99 -5.33 7.15 4.81
CA MET A 99 -4.21 8.06 5.07
C MET A 99 -3.48 8.31 3.76
N LYS A 100 -3.68 9.51 3.21
CA LYS A 100 -3.06 9.97 1.97
C LYS A 100 -2.13 11.15 2.29
N ASP A 101 -1.03 11.26 1.56
CA ASP A 101 -0.09 12.38 1.61
C ASP A 101 0.60 12.64 2.95
N ARG A 102 0.40 11.76 3.94
CA ARG A 102 0.97 11.86 5.29
C ARG A 102 2.40 11.34 5.37
N TYR A 103 2.69 10.21 4.73
CA TYR A 103 3.98 9.52 4.86
C TYR A 103 4.83 9.68 3.61
N LYS A 104 5.89 10.49 3.74
CA LYS A 104 6.86 10.79 2.68
C LYS A 104 8.26 10.66 3.27
N THR A 105 9.18 10.07 2.52
CA THR A 105 10.61 10.04 2.89
C THR A 105 11.26 11.39 2.62
N LYS A 106 12.51 11.54 3.05
CA LYS A 106 13.35 12.63 2.54
C LYS A 106 13.56 12.48 1.02
N THR A 107 13.81 13.62 0.38
CA THR A 107 14.18 13.68 -1.03
C THR A 107 15.67 13.42 -1.19
N VAL A 108 16.02 12.53 -2.11
CA VAL A 108 17.41 12.21 -2.48
C VAL A 108 17.67 12.79 -3.86
N ALA A 109 18.62 13.72 -3.94
CA ALA A 109 18.98 14.39 -5.18
C ALA A 109 20.06 13.65 -5.96
N ASN A 110 19.98 13.71 -7.29
CA ASN A 110 21.00 13.23 -8.22
C ASN A 110 21.46 11.76 -8.00
N ASN A 111 20.56 10.89 -7.55
CA ASN A 111 20.86 9.46 -7.39
C ASN A 111 19.71 8.60 -7.92
N GLY A 112 19.89 8.09 -9.14
CA GLY A 112 18.96 7.15 -9.77
C GLY A 112 19.37 5.68 -9.66
N ILE A 113 20.56 5.34 -9.15
CA ILE A 113 21.03 3.95 -9.16
C ILE A 113 20.70 3.26 -7.84
N ASN A 114 20.97 3.92 -6.72
CA ASN A 114 20.84 3.35 -5.38
C ASN A 114 20.51 4.40 -4.29
N PRO A 115 19.45 5.22 -4.46
CA PRO A 115 19.10 6.25 -3.49
C PRO A 115 18.77 5.63 -2.11
N ILE A 116 19.23 6.27 -1.03
CA ILE A 116 18.93 5.87 0.35
C ILE A 116 17.93 6.87 0.94
N TYR A 117 16.69 6.43 1.08
CA TYR A 117 15.58 7.26 1.56
C TYR A 117 15.48 7.30 3.08
N GLY A 118 15.96 6.28 3.77
CA GLY A 118 15.86 6.18 5.23
C GLY A 118 16.81 5.14 5.81
N SER A 119 16.79 5.01 7.14
CA SER A 119 17.60 4.05 7.88
C SER A 119 16.72 3.26 8.85
N VAL A 120 17.20 2.09 9.29
CA VAL A 120 16.51 1.25 10.29
C VAL A 120 16.38 1.97 11.64
N LYS A 121 17.22 2.99 11.89
CA LYS A 121 17.17 3.83 13.10
C LYS A 121 16.05 4.88 13.07
N GLU A 122 15.55 5.24 11.89
CA GLU A 122 14.47 6.22 11.75
C GLU A 122 13.11 5.56 12.07
N PRO A 123 12.14 6.32 12.59
CA PRO A 123 10.83 5.77 12.92
C PRO A 123 10.11 5.27 11.66
N PRO A 124 9.39 4.13 11.73
CA PRO A 124 8.60 3.63 10.62
C PRO A 124 7.39 4.52 10.34
N PHE A 125 6.82 4.37 9.13
CA PHE A 125 5.45 4.79 8.87
C PHE A 125 4.50 3.78 9.50
N VAL A 126 3.54 4.26 10.30
CA VAL A 126 2.67 3.42 11.15
C VAL A 126 1.21 3.59 10.75
N PHE A 127 0.61 2.49 10.33
CA PHE A 127 -0.83 2.38 10.09
C PHE A 127 -1.42 1.58 11.24
N GLU A 128 -1.92 2.29 12.25
CA GLU A 128 -2.15 1.71 13.57
C GLU A 128 -3.37 0.78 13.62
N LYS A 129 -4.49 1.20 13.05
CA LYS A 129 -5.78 0.50 13.14
C LYS A 129 -6.32 0.25 11.73
N ILE A 130 -6.06 -0.94 11.21
CA ILE A 130 -6.60 -1.42 9.92
C ILE A 130 -7.67 -2.47 10.22
N ARG A 131 -8.94 -2.09 10.16
CA ARG A 131 -10.03 -3.02 10.48
C ARG A 131 -10.33 -3.98 9.35
N PHE A 132 -10.04 -3.65 8.09
CA PHE A 132 -10.40 -4.54 6.98
C PHE A 132 -9.21 -4.85 6.08
N PRO A 133 -8.22 -5.63 6.58
CA PRO A 133 -7.00 -5.95 5.84
C PRO A 133 -7.25 -6.48 4.43
N GLU A 134 -8.25 -7.36 4.25
CA GLU A 134 -8.55 -8.03 2.98
C GLU A 134 -9.23 -7.12 1.94
N ARG A 135 -9.60 -5.88 2.29
CA ARG A 135 -9.99 -4.83 1.32
C ARG A 135 -9.26 -3.53 1.54
N SER A 136 -8.05 -3.61 2.10
CA SER A 136 -7.19 -2.46 2.29
C SER A 136 -5.90 -2.66 1.53
N PHE A 137 -5.29 -1.55 1.11
CA PHE A 137 -4.10 -1.52 0.28
C PHE A 137 -3.10 -0.49 0.79
N LEU A 138 -1.81 -0.83 0.76
CA LEU A 138 -0.73 0.16 0.76
C LEU A 138 -0.38 0.53 -0.68
N HIS A 139 -0.27 1.82 -0.95
CA HIS A 139 0.19 2.35 -2.22
C HIS A 139 1.55 3.01 -2.03
N ILE A 140 2.59 2.34 -2.52
CA ILE A 140 3.95 2.86 -2.49
C ILE A 140 4.19 3.54 -3.83
N ARG A 141 4.50 4.83 -3.79
CA ARG A 141 4.71 5.68 -4.95
C ARG A 141 6.11 6.25 -4.91
N LEU A 142 6.83 6.11 -6.03
CA LEU A 142 8.07 6.82 -6.25
C LEU A 142 7.74 8.13 -6.97
N MET A 143 8.11 9.23 -6.33
CA MET A 143 7.79 10.59 -6.75
C MET A 143 9.07 11.35 -7.11
N THR A 144 8.97 12.26 -8.07
CA THR A 144 10.02 13.24 -8.37
C THR A 144 9.88 14.48 -7.48
N ASP A 145 10.92 15.30 -7.45
CA ASP A 145 10.90 16.66 -6.90
C ASP A 145 9.81 17.57 -7.50
N ARG A 146 9.31 17.25 -8.70
CA ARG A 146 8.19 17.93 -9.36
C ARG A 146 6.81 17.36 -8.99
N HIS A 147 6.75 16.48 -8.00
CA HIS A 147 5.53 15.76 -7.59
C HIS A 147 4.93 14.87 -8.70
N GLU A 148 5.76 14.41 -9.64
CA GLU A 148 5.33 13.47 -10.68
C GLU A 148 5.56 12.02 -10.19
N GLN A 149 4.56 11.17 -10.37
CA GLN A 149 4.70 9.74 -10.08
C GLN A 149 5.41 9.05 -11.25
N VAL A 150 6.54 8.40 -10.95
CA VAL A 150 7.36 7.70 -11.97
C VAL A 150 7.24 6.18 -11.88
N GLY A 151 6.90 5.67 -10.71
CA GLY A 151 6.67 4.26 -10.48
C GLY A 151 5.81 4.07 -9.25
N HIS A 152 5.10 2.96 -9.19
CA HIS A 152 4.27 2.65 -8.03
C HIS A 152 4.11 1.14 -7.82
N ARG A 153 3.62 0.78 -6.64
CA ARG A 153 3.11 -0.55 -6.34
C ARG A 153 1.94 -0.45 -5.37
N LEU A 154 0.84 -1.09 -5.73
CA LEU A 154 -0.27 -1.32 -4.82
C LEU A 154 -0.11 -2.72 -4.18
N LEU A 155 -0.24 -2.80 -2.86
CA LEU A 155 -0.03 -4.02 -2.08
C LEU A 155 -1.23 -4.28 -1.16
N PRO A 156 -1.96 -5.40 -1.32
CA PRO A 156 -3.02 -5.78 -0.39
C PRO A 156 -2.47 -6.05 1.01
N ILE A 157 -3.11 -5.53 2.06
CA ILE A 157 -2.60 -5.67 3.44
C ILE A 157 -2.51 -7.12 3.88
N HIS A 158 -3.49 -7.95 3.53
CA HIS A 158 -3.55 -9.36 3.96
C HIS A 158 -2.47 -10.25 3.32
N LEU A 159 -1.82 -9.78 2.25
CA LEU A 159 -0.71 -10.49 1.59
C LEU A 159 0.67 -10.00 2.03
N LEU A 160 0.73 -8.98 2.90
CA LEU A 160 1.99 -8.48 3.44
C LEU A 160 2.62 -9.51 4.39
N THR A 161 3.92 -9.68 4.28
CA THR A 161 4.71 -10.60 5.10
C THR A 161 5.85 -9.85 5.76
N ASN A 162 6.12 -10.19 7.03
CA ASN A 162 7.12 -9.53 7.85
C ASN A 162 8.54 -9.68 7.29
N GLY A 163 9.40 -8.71 7.58
CA GLY A 163 10.83 -8.74 7.24
C GLY A 163 11.23 -7.76 6.14
N TYR A 164 12.42 -7.97 5.60
CA TYR A 164 13.01 -7.13 4.55
C TYR A 164 12.64 -7.63 3.16
N ARG A 165 12.15 -6.74 2.29
CA ARG A 165 11.67 -7.10 0.96
C ARG A 165 11.99 -6.05 -0.08
N HIS A 166 12.27 -6.51 -1.29
CA HIS A 166 12.26 -5.68 -2.49
C HIS A 166 10.85 -5.62 -3.06
N ILE A 167 10.41 -4.41 -3.36
CA ILE A 167 9.12 -4.14 -3.97
C ILE A 167 9.40 -3.63 -5.38
N ILE A 168 9.15 -4.49 -6.37
CA ILE A 168 9.33 -4.16 -7.78
C ILE A 168 8.28 -3.15 -8.20
N LEU A 169 8.72 -2.05 -8.79
CA LEU A 169 7.88 -0.95 -9.22
C LEU A 169 7.20 -1.27 -10.57
N ARG A 170 6.01 -0.71 -10.74
CA ARG A 170 5.22 -0.73 -11.97
C ARG A 170 5.00 0.69 -12.48
N ASN A 171 4.78 0.82 -13.77
CA ASN A 171 4.47 2.11 -14.40
C ASN A 171 3.01 2.49 -14.12
N SER A 172 2.55 3.65 -14.61
CA SER A 172 1.15 4.11 -14.47
C SER A 172 0.11 3.11 -15.00
N LEU A 173 0.48 2.26 -15.95
CA LEU A 173 -0.39 1.23 -16.55
C LEU A 173 -0.38 -0.10 -15.78
N ASN A 174 0.18 -0.15 -14.57
CA ASN A 174 0.38 -1.36 -13.77
C ASN A 174 1.19 -2.45 -14.48
N LYS A 175 2.02 -2.09 -15.46
CA LYS A 175 2.97 -3.00 -16.11
C LYS A 175 4.32 -2.94 -15.41
N LEU A 176 5.07 -4.04 -15.44
CA LEU A 176 6.43 -4.08 -14.89
C LEU A 176 7.29 -2.97 -15.51
N ALA A 177 7.90 -2.15 -14.66
CA ALA A 177 8.70 -1.02 -15.08
C ALA A 177 10.18 -1.29 -14.77
N GLY A 178 10.77 -2.20 -15.56
CA GLY A 178 12.16 -2.61 -15.42
C GLY A 178 12.48 -3.31 -14.09
N PRO A 179 13.77 -3.45 -13.74
CA PRO A 179 14.22 -4.03 -12.47
C PRO A 179 14.16 -3.02 -11.31
N ALA A 180 13.54 -1.84 -11.50
CA ALA A 180 13.46 -0.81 -10.48
C ALA A 180 12.69 -1.30 -9.26
N SER A 181 13.26 -1.15 -8.07
CA SER A 181 12.64 -1.63 -6.84
C SER A 181 12.88 -0.70 -5.66
N ILE A 182 12.00 -0.79 -4.66
CA ILE A 182 12.16 -0.15 -3.35
C ILE A 182 12.42 -1.23 -2.31
N PHE A 183 13.50 -1.08 -1.56
CA PHE A 183 13.83 -1.94 -0.44
C PHE A 183 13.20 -1.40 0.84
N VAL A 184 12.40 -2.25 1.49
CA VAL A 184 11.64 -1.90 2.68
C VAL A 184 11.78 -2.96 3.77
N GLN A 185 11.50 -2.56 5.01
CA GLN A 185 11.19 -3.47 6.10
C GLN A 185 9.71 -3.35 6.45
N ILE A 186 9.00 -4.47 6.50
CA ILE A 186 7.57 -4.54 6.82
C ILE A 186 7.40 -5.29 8.14
N LYS A 187 6.54 -4.77 9.02
CA LYS A 187 6.10 -5.45 10.24
C LYS A 187 4.59 -5.31 10.38
N VAL A 188 3.90 -6.43 10.22
CA VAL A 188 2.47 -6.64 10.43
C VAL A 188 2.29 -7.32 11.78
N THR A 189 1.51 -6.70 12.64
CA THR A 189 1.09 -7.23 13.94
C THR A 189 -0.41 -7.04 14.10
N TYR A 190 -1.01 -7.70 15.09
CA TYR A 190 -2.38 -7.37 15.49
C TYR A 190 -2.42 -6.00 16.19
N TYR A 191 -3.51 -5.28 16.00
CA TYR A 191 -3.79 -4.07 16.75
C TYR A 191 -4.16 -4.44 18.19
N THR A 192 -3.53 -3.76 19.14
CA THR A 192 -3.82 -3.86 20.56
C THR A 192 -4.20 -2.46 21.07
N GLN A 193 -5.36 -2.33 21.71
CA GLN A 193 -5.77 -1.07 22.33
C GLN A 193 -4.76 -0.66 23.41
N ALA A 194 -4.58 0.65 23.61
CA ALA A 194 -3.63 1.18 24.60
C ALA A 194 -3.92 0.70 26.03
N SER A 195 -5.20 0.47 26.37
CA SER A 195 -5.64 -0.10 27.65
C SER A 195 -5.16 -1.53 27.93
N HIS A 196 -4.77 -2.27 26.89
CA HIS A 196 -4.31 -3.67 26.97
C HIS A 196 -2.82 -3.82 26.64
N LYS A 197 -2.10 -2.73 26.33
CA LYS A 197 -0.65 -2.72 26.29
C LYS A 197 -0.17 -2.57 27.75
N GLY A 198 0.04 -3.71 28.42
CA GLY A 198 0.49 -3.75 29.81
C GLY A 198 1.74 -2.92 30.07
N THR A 199 1.81 -2.40 31.30
CA THR A 199 2.95 -1.78 31.99
C THR A 199 4.26 -2.52 31.81
#